data_AF-A0A3S5CPJ6-F1
#
_entry.id   AF-A0A3S5CPJ6-F1
#
_cell.length_a   1.000
_cell.length_b   1.000
_cell.length_c   1.000
_cell.angle_alpha   90.00
_cell.angle_beta   90.00
_cell.angle_gamma   90.00
#
_symmetry.space_group_name_H-M   'P 1'
#
loop_
_entity.id
_entity.type
_entity.pdbx_description
1 polymer ?
#
loop_
_entity_poly.entity_id
_entity_poly.type
_entity_poly.pdbx_seq_one_letter_code
_entity_poly.pdbx_strand_id
1 'polypeptide(L)'
;MCVSYANNVCSKPYFIATVATSVETNSPKEELNPGLSILGSIEKIFFAVSDLYEPTDDGRASRLFISSSYDATTHFETTCTDVLNIYERITSTPFDFTKVSSTIETTD
;
A
#
# COMPACT_ATOMS: atom_id res chain seq x y z
N MET A 1 6.05 -6.53 6.03
CA MET A 1 6.83 -5.34 6.47
C MET A 1 7.08 -5.44 7.97
N CYS A 2 8.23 -4.98 8.48
CA CYS A 2 8.52 -4.90 9.91
C CYS A 2 9.14 -3.54 10.25
N VAL A 3 8.57 -2.85 11.24
CA VAL A 3 8.99 -1.51 11.70
C VAL A 3 9.01 -1.47 13.22
N SER A 4 9.66 -0.46 13.80
CA SER A 4 9.89 -0.40 15.24
C SER A 4 9.94 1.03 15.77
N TYR A 5 10.33 1.18 17.04
CA TYR A 5 10.72 2.45 17.63
C TYR A 5 11.69 3.26 16.74
N ALA A 6 12.58 2.61 15.97
CA ALA A 6 13.50 3.30 15.06
C ALA A 6 12.78 4.12 13.96
N ASN A 7 11.51 3.79 13.67
CA ASN A 7 10.65 4.51 12.74
C ASN A 7 9.66 5.45 13.47
N ASN A 8 9.76 5.59 14.79
CA ASN A 8 8.85 6.37 15.64
C ASN A 8 7.36 5.93 15.57
N VAL A 9 7.11 4.64 15.30
CA VAL A 9 5.73 4.10 15.17
C VAL A 9 5.24 3.32 16.39
N CYS A 10 6.13 2.96 17.32
CA CYS A 10 5.78 2.28 18.57
C CYS A 10 6.81 2.55 19.68
N SER A 11 6.45 2.27 20.94
CA SER A 11 7.36 2.40 22.08
C SER A 11 8.34 1.21 22.18
N LYS A 12 9.49 1.40 22.83
CA LYS A 12 10.39 0.28 23.18
C LYS A 12 9.71 -0.62 24.24
N PRO A 13 9.88 -1.96 24.20
CA PRO A 13 10.74 -2.74 23.31
C PRO A 13 10.01 -3.33 22.07
N TYR A 14 8.88 -2.75 21.66
CA TYR A 14 7.98 -3.38 20.69
C TYR A 14 8.40 -3.21 19.23
N PHE A 15 7.91 -4.13 18.40
CA PHE A 15 7.95 -4.08 16.93
C PHE A 15 6.53 -4.21 16.38
N ILE A 16 6.28 -3.63 15.21
CA ILE A 16 5.05 -3.83 14.44
C ILE A 16 5.41 -4.59 13.18
N ALA A 17 4.90 -5.81 13.06
CA ALA A 17 5.06 -6.66 11.89
C ALA A 17 3.71 -6.84 11.19
N THR A 18 3.68 -6.61 9.88
CA THR A 18 2.50 -6.78 9.04
C THR A 18 2.73 -7.94 8.07
N VAL A 19 1.81 -8.90 8.09
CA VAL A 19 1.68 -10.03 7.16
C VAL A 19 0.37 -9.81 6.40
N ALA A 20 0.43 -9.80 5.07
CA ALA A 20 -0.72 -9.56 4.20
C ALA A 20 -0.63 -10.47 2.97
N THR A 21 -1.79 -10.86 2.45
CA THR A 21 -1.95 -11.61 1.21
C THR A 21 -3.34 -11.34 0.63
N SER A 22 -3.53 -11.65 -0.65
CA SER A 22 -4.87 -11.75 -1.23
C SER A 22 -5.57 -13.00 -0.69
N VAL A 23 -6.86 -12.88 -0.39
CA VAL A 23 -7.66 -13.99 0.16
C VAL A 23 -7.93 -15.04 -0.93
N GLU A 24 -7.56 -16.29 -0.66
CA GLU A 24 -7.74 -17.41 -1.60
C GLU A 24 -8.67 -18.51 -1.05
N THR A 25 -9.02 -18.46 0.24
CA THR A 25 -9.81 -19.48 0.93
C THR A 25 -10.95 -18.88 1.77
N ASN A 26 -11.81 -19.75 2.30
CA ASN A 26 -12.83 -19.37 3.28
C ASN A 26 -12.27 -19.17 4.70
N SER A 27 -10.97 -19.35 4.90
CA SER A 27 -10.27 -19.22 6.18
C SER A 27 -9.11 -18.20 6.07
N PRO A 28 -9.36 -16.90 5.82
CA PRO A 28 -8.31 -15.95 5.44
C PRO A 28 -7.22 -15.77 6.51
N LYS A 29 -7.57 -15.98 7.78
CA LYS A 29 -6.61 -15.90 8.90
C LYS A 29 -5.58 -17.04 8.85
N GLU A 30 -5.95 -18.22 8.35
CA GLU A 30 -5.05 -19.37 8.28
C GLU A 30 -4.00 -19.22 7.17
N GLU A 31 -4.33 -18.50 6.10
CA GLU A 31 -3.41 -18.19 5.00
C GLU A 31 -2.19 -17.38 5.49
N LEU A 32 -2.33 -16.65 6.60
CA LEU A 32 -1.26 -15.86 7.21
C LEU A 32 -0.29 -16.70 8.06
N ASN A 33 -0.63 -17.94 8.40
CA ASN A 33 0.16 -18.79 9.31
C ASN A 33 1.63 -18.94 8.89
N PRO A 34 1.98 -19.14 7.60
CA PRO A 34 3.38 -19.22 7.18
C PRO A 34 4.17 -17.97 7.59
N GLY A 35 3.62 -16.78 7.35
CA GLY A 35 4.24 -15.51 7.72
C GLY A 35 4.24 -15.22 9.21
N LEU A 36 3.20 -15.64 9.95
CA LEU A 36 3.14 -15.48 11.40
C LEU A 36 4.12 -16.42 12.13
N SER A 37 4.35 -17.62 11.61
CA SER A 37 5.20 -18.64 12.24
C SER A 37 6.67 -18.23 12.40
N ILE A 38 7.14 -17.30 11.56
CA ILE A 38 8.53 -16.82 11.56
C ILE A 38 8.75 -15.59 12.46
N LEU A 39 7.69 -15.01 13.05
CA LEU A 39 7.79 -13.79 13.86
C LEU A 39 8.21 -14.04 15.32
N GLY A 40 8.28 -15.30 15.75
CA GLY A 40 8.58 -15.66 17.13
C GLY A 40 7.39 -15.38 18.07
N SER A 41 7.67 -14.82 19.25
CA SER A 41 6.62 -14.50 20.24
C SER A 41 5.84 -13.26 19.81
N ILE A 42 4.51 -13.40 19.70
CA ILE A 42 3.60 -12.33 19.28
C ILE A 42 2.76 -11.90 20.49
N GLU A 43 2.90 -10.63 20.90
CA GLU A 43 2.13 -10.06 22.01
C GLU A 43 0.64 -9.93 21.66
N LYS A 44 0.34 -9.42 20.46
CA LYS A 44 -1.03 -9.17 20.01
C LYS A 44 -1.13 -9.26 18.49
N ILE A 45 -2.21 -9.90 18.01
CA ILE A 45 -2.61 -9.89 16.60
C ILE A 45 -3.83 -8.99 16.45
N PHE A 46 -3.76 -8.08 15.48
CA PHE A 46 -4.90 -7.32 14.96
C PHE A 46 -5.16 -7.82 13.55
N PHE A 47 -6.32 -8.42 13.32
CA PHE A 47 -6.67 -9.08 12.06
C PHE A 47 -7.80 -8.31 11.38
N ALA A 48 -7.66 -8.07 10.08
CA ALA A 48 -8.65 -7.42 9.23
C ALA A 48 -8.65 -8.06 7.85
N VAL A 49 -9.82 -8.04 7.21
CA VAL A 49 -10.02 -8.38 5.79
C VAL A 49 -10.73 -7.19 5.16
N SER A 50 -10.27 -6.80 3.98
CA SER A 50 -10.80 -5.67 3.23
C SER A 50 -11.11 -6.08 1.80
N ASP A 51 -12.27 -5.69 1.30
CA ASP A 51 -12.60 -5.83 -0.12
C ASP A 51 -11.78 -4.83 -0.94
N LEU A 52 -11.28 -5.28 -2.10
CA LEU A 52 -10.55 -4.44 -3.04
C LEU A 52 -11.46 -4.07 -4.21
N TYR A 53 -11.54 -2.77 -4.48
CA TYR A 53 -12.33 -2.20 -5.57
C TYR A 53 -11.44 -1.53 -6.61
N GLU A 54 -11.90 -1.58 -7.85
CA GLU A 54 -11.32 -0.88 -9.00
C GLU A 54 -12.43 -0.09 -9.73
N PRO A 55 -12.09 1.01 -10.42
CA PRO A 55 -13.08 1.80 -11.14
C PRO A 55 -13.66 1.03 -12.33
N THR A 56 -14.98 1.10 -12.52
CA THR A 56 -15.67 0.48 -13.66
C THR A 56 -15.58 1.30 -14.95
N ASP A 57 -15.13 2.56 -14.88
CA ASP A 57 -14.89 3.44 -16.02
C ASP A 57 -13.60 4.28 -15.85
N ASP A 58 -13.07 4.81 -16.95
CA ASP A 58 -11.81 5.54 -16.96
C ASP A 58 -11.93 7.04 -16.61
N GLY A 59 -13.12 7.52 -16.28
CA GLY A 59 -13.36 8.91 -15.92
C GLY A 59 -13.38 9.90 -17.07
N ARG A 60 -12.99 9.53 -18.30
CA ARG A 60 -12.80 10.53 -19.38
C ARG A 60 -14.12 11.14 -19.84
N ALA A 61 -15.15 10.31 -20.02
CA ALA A 61 -16.49 10.74 -20.39
C ALA A 61 -17.32 11.17 -19.16
N SER A 62 -17.28 10.39 -18.09
CA SER A 62 -18.04 10.63 -16.85
C SER A 62 -17.52 11.82 -16.04
N ARG A 63 -16.24 12.19 -16.23
CA ARG A 63 -15.48 13.17 -15.44
C ARG A 63 -15.34 12.78 -13.96
N LEU A 64 -15.44 11.48 -13.67
CA LEU A 64 -15.24 10.89 -12.34
C LEU A 64 -14.00 10.00 -12.35
N PHE A 65 -12.90 10.47 -11.76
CA PHE A 65 -11.61 9.77 -11.76
C PHE A 65 -11.38 9.08 -10.42
N ILE A 66 -11.72 7.81 -10.35
CA ILE A 66 -11.68 7.01 -9.12
C ILE A 66 -10.38 6.18 -9.10
N SER A 67 -9.73 6.14 -7.93
CA SER A 67 -8.55 5.31 -7.67
C SER A 67 -8.92 3.87 -7.37
N SER A 68 -7.97 2.97 -7.59
CA SER A 68 -8.07 1.59 -7.13
C SER A 68 -7.78 1.49 -5.62
N SER A 69 -8.26 0.42 -4.98
CA SER A 69 -7.91 0.11 -3.59
C SER A 69 -6.45 -0.30 -3.47
N TYR A 70 -5.84 -0.08 -2.29
CA TYR A 70 -4.49 -0.57 -2.00
C TYR A 70 -4.47 -2.09 -1.99
N ASP A 71 -3.58 -2.69 -2.78
CA ASP A 71 -3.38 -4.13 -2.79
C ASP A 71 -2.57 -4.61 -1.56
N ALA A 72 -2.32 -5.93 -1.49
CA ALA A 72 -1.61 -6.54 -0.38
C ALA A 72 -0.08 -6.30 -0.40
N THR A 73 0.47 -5.58 -1.40
CA THR A 73 1.91 -5.33 -1.49
C THR A 73 2.36 -4.37 -0.40
N THR A 74 3.61 -4.53 0.06
CA THR A 74 4.18 -3.69 1.13
C THR A 74 5.06 -2.56 0.61
N HIS A 75 4.99 -2.26 -0.69
CA HIS A 75 5.69 -1.17 -1.35
C HIS A 75 4.72 -0.39 -2.22
N PHE A 76 5.11 0.79 -2.67
CA PHE A 76 4.20 1.74 -3.31
C PHE A 76 4.13 1.65 -4.84
N GLU A 77 4.67 0.60 -5.46
CA GLU A 77 4.82 0.59 -6.93
C GLU A 77 3.48 0.61 -7.66
N THR A 78 2.53 -0.25 -7.25
CA THR A 78 1.19 -0.31 -7.83
C THR A 78 0.38 0.94 -7.51
N THR A 79 0.54 1.48 -6.30
CA THR A 79 -0.02 2.78 -5.92
C THR A 79 0.49 3.92 -6.81
N CYS A 80 1.81 4.02 -7.02
CA CYS A 80 2.40 5.04 -7.88
C CYS A 80 1.91 4.89 -9.33
N THR A 81 1.77 3.65 -9.80
CA THR A 81 1.20 3.37 -11.11
C THR A 81 -0.23 3.89 -11.23
N ASP A 82 -1.08 3.67 -10.24
CA ASP A 82 -2.45 4.19 -10.24
C ASP A 82 -2.49 5.72 -10.20
N VAL A 83 -1.63 6.37 -9.40
CA VAL A 83 -1.51 7.83 -9.38
C VAL A 83 -1.16 8.40 -10.76
N LEU A 84 -0.17 7.82 -11.43
CA LEU A 84 0.24 8.26 -12.78
C LEU A 84 -0.88 8.03 -13.80
N ASN A 85 -1.58 6.90 -13.69
CA ASN A 85 -2.71 6.56 -14.54
C ASN A 85 -3.88 7.55 -14.36
N ILE A 86 -4.25 7.87 -13.11
CA ILE A 86 -5.27 8.88 -12.79
C ILE A 86 -4.87 10.23 -13.37
N TYR A 87 -3.61 10.65 -13.18
CA TYR A 87 -3.10 11.91 -13.72
C TYR A 87 -3.27 11.97 -15.24
N GLU A 88 -2.89 10.92 -15.97
CA GLU A 88 -3.03 10.86 -17.42
C GLU A 88 -4.49 10.88 -17.87
N ARG A 89 -5.39 10.18 -17.16
CA ARG A 89 -6.84 10.21 -17.46
C ARG A 89 -7.43 11.62 -17.30
N ILE A 90 -7.00 12.36 -16.27
CA ILE A 90 -7.46 13.73 -15.99
C ILE A 90 -6.91 14.72 -17.02
N THR A 91 -5.60 14.68 -17.27
CA THR A 91 -4.88 15.70 -18.04
C THR A 91 -4.78 15.39 -19.53
N SER A 92 -5.11 14.15 -19.93
CA SER A 92 -4.91 13.62 -21.29
C SER A 92 -3.45 13.57 -21.74
N THR A 93 -2.50 13.69 -20.80
CA THR A 93 -1.05 13.62 -21.09
C THR A 93 -0.32 12.84 -19.98
N PRO A 94 0.70 12.03 -20.31
CA PRO A 94 1.52 11.37 -19.30
C PRO A 94 2.18 12.37 -18.34
N PHE A 95 2.38 11.98 -17.09
CA PHE A 95 3.10 12.81 -16.12
C PHE A 95 4.56 12.99 -16.55
N ASP A 96 5.00 14.24 -16.64
CA ASP A 96 6.36 14.59 -17.01
C ASP A 96 7.20 14.84 -15.75
N PHE A 97 8.01 13.85 -15.37
CA PHE A 97 8.88 13.91 -14.20
C PHE A 97 9.95 15.00 -14.28
N THR A 98 10.29 15.49 -15.48
CA THR A 98 11.29 16.56 -15.62
C THR A 98 10.79 17.90 -15.07
N LYS A 99 9.47 18.05 -14.89
CA LYS A 99 8.84 19.23 -14.31
C LYS A 99 8.92 19.27 -12.78
N VAL A 100 9.42 18.22 -12.14
CA VAL A 100 9.64 18.20 -10.70
C VAL A 100 10.93 18.99 -10.39
N SER A 101 10.79 20.29 -10.21
CA SER A 101 11.89 21.18 -9.83
C SER A 101 11.93 21.33 -8.31
N SER A 102 12.59 20.39 -7.63
CA SER A 102 12.99 20.59 -6.23
C SER A 102 14.46 20.26 -6.08
N THR A 103 15.25 21.24 -5.65
CA THR A 103 16.54 20.98 -5.02
C THR A 103 16.27 20.09 -3.82
N ILE A 104 16.62 18.81 -3.92
CA ILE A 104 16.60 17.93 -2.75
C ILE A 104 17.74 18.42 -1.87
N GLU A 105 17.43 19.18 -0.81
CA GLU A 105 18.41 19.47 0.23
C GLU A 105 18.75 18.13 0.90
N THR A 106 19.89 17.57 0.51
CA THR A 106 20.49 16.45 1.22
C THR A 106 21.07 17.01 2.51
N THR A 107 20.40 16.76 3.64
CA THR A 107 21.02 16.96 4.96
C THR A 107 22.06 15.86 5.16
N ASP A 108 23.33 16.25 5.27
CA ASP A 108 24.46 15.42 5.70
C ASP A 108 24.25 14.83 7.11
#